data_AF-A0A9D7MVT2-F1
#
_entry.id   AF-A0A9D7MVT2-F1
#
_cell.length_a   1.000
_cell.length_b   1.000
_cell.length_c   1.000
_cell.angle_alpha   90.00
_cell.angle_beta   90.00
_cell.angle_gamma   90.00
#
_symmetry.space_group_name_H-M   'P 1'
#
loop_
_entity.id
_entity.type
_entity.pdbx_description
1 polymer ?
#
loop_
_entity_poly.entity_id
_entity_poly.type
_entity_poly.pdbx_seq_one_letter_code
_entity_poly.pdbx_strand_id
1 'polypeptide(L)'
;MDFFHVCDYLSAAAQAIHSEAPAQQLWLQTQKERLKTQGLGPLLNDLQANLEPLDTPEELAPIRRCHRYLSHRQDQLDYEGAIRRDLPIGSGEIESAHRYVVQKRLKLPGSWWTPENAEHMLALRVSRLNGEWHSYWATNYLYAT
;
A
#
# COMPACT_ATOMS: atom_id res chain seq x y z
N MET A 1 -6.81 2.41 1.06
CA MET A 1 -6.11 1.20 0.60
C MET A 1 -4.90 1.59 -0.24
N ASP A 2 -3.80 0.83 -0.18
CA ASP A 2 -2.68 1.13 -1.06
C ASP A 2 -2.99 0.77 -2.52
N PHE A 3 -2.46 1.57 -3.45
CA PHE A 3 -2.69 1.46 -4.88
C PHE A 3 -2.05 0.21 -5.50
N PHE A 4 -0.96 -0.30 -4.92
CA PHE A 4 -0.27 -1.47 -5.45
C PHE A 4 -1.11 -2.74 -5.28
N HIS A 5 -1.76 -2.90 -4.13
CA HIS A 5 -2.66 -4.02 -3.87
C HIS A 5 -3.87 -4.00 -4.81
N VAL A 6 -4.40 -2.81 -5.14
CA VAL A 6 -5.44 -2.68 -6.18
C VAL A 6 -4.91 -3.12 -7.55
N CYS A 7 -3.66 -2.79 -7.88
CA CYS A 7 -3.05 -3.21 -9.14
C CYS A 7 -2.91 -4.74 -9.26
N ASP A 8 -2.74 -5.47 -8.16
CA ASP A 8 -2.72 -6.94 -8.17
C ASP A 8 -4.08 -7.52 -8.61
N TYR A 9 -5.18 -7.00 -8.06
CA TYR A 9 -6.52 -7.39 -8.47
C TYR A 9 -6.81 -7.02 -9.93
N LEU A 10 -6.36 -5.84 -10.36
CA LEU A 10 -6.50 -5.42 -11.76
C LEU A 10 -5.68 -6.30 -12.71
N SER A 11 -4.48 -6.70 -12.33
CA SER A 11 -3.63 -7.57 -13.14
C SER A 11 -4.29 -8.94 -13.36
N ALA A 12 -4.85 -9.53 -12.28
CA ALA A 12 -5.59 -10.78 -12.37
C ALA A 12 -6.85 -10.65 -13.25
N ALA A 13 -7.61 -9.54 -13.10
CA ALA A 13 -8.77 -9.28 -13.94
C ALA A 13 -8.38 -9.08 -15.41
N ALA A 14 -7.29 -8.35 -15.70
CA ALA A 14 -6.81 -8.12 -17.05
C ALA A 14 -6.48 -9.43 -17.79
N GLN A 15 -5.83 -10.37 -17.10
CA GLN A 15 -5.50 -11.69 -17.64
C GLN A 15 -6.73 -12.53 -17.97
N ALA A 16 -7.84 -12.32 -17.25
CA ALA A 16 -9.11 -13.00 -17.53
C ALA A 16 -9.90 -12.33 -18.65
N ILE A 17 -9.84 -11.00 -18.77
CA ILE A 17 -10.54 -10.24 -19.82
C ILE A 17 -9.84 -10.39 -21.18
N HIS A 18 -8.50 -10.42 -21.19
CA HIS A 18 -7.70 -10.42 -22.40
C HIS A 18 -6.72 -11.59 -22.42
N SER A 19 -6.68 -12.32 -23.53
CA SER A 19 -5.74 -13.44 -23.76
C SER A 19 -4.33 -12.98 -24.12
N GLU A 20 -4.18 -11.81 -24.76
CA GLU A 20 -2.91 -11.31 -25.26
C GLU A 20 -2.22 -10.36 -24.26
N ALA A 21 -0.92 -10.58 -24.01
CA ALA A 21 -0.14 -9.76 -23.07
C ALA A 21 -0.15 -8.25 -23.38
N PRO A 22 -0.05 -7.78 -24.65
CA PRO A 22 -0.14 -6.35 -24.96
C PRO A 22 -1.50 -5.75 -24.58
N ALA A 23 -2.60 -6.47 -24.83
CA ALA A 23 -3.95 -6.01 -24.47
C ALA A 23 -4.15 -5.96 -22.95
N GLN A 24 -3.65 -6.96 -22.22
CA GLN A 24 -3.66 -6.97 -20.75
C GLN A 24 -2.93 -5.74 -20.17
N GLN A 25 -1.74 -5.43 -20.68
CA GLN A 25 -0.94 -4.28 -20.23
C GLN A 25 -1.63 -2.95 -20.54
N LEU A 26 -2.17 -2.81 -21.75
CA LEU A 26 -2.88 -1.60 -22.16
C LEU A 26 -4.12 -1.37 -21.30
N TRP A 27 -4.91 -2.42 -21.05
CA TRP A 27 -6.07 -2.34 -20.17
C TRP A 27 -5.65 -1.96 -18.75
N LEU A 28 -4.64 -2.63 -18.18
CA LEU A 28 -4.14 -2.34 -16.84
C LEU A 28 -3.66 -0.89 -16.70
N GLN A 29 -2.92 -0.37 -17.68
CA GLN A 29 -2.47 1.02 -17.68
C GLN A 29 -3.66 1.97 -17.74
N THR A 30 -4.61 1.72 -18.65
CA THR A 30 -5.83 2.53 -18.78
C THR A 30 -6.60 2.63 -17.46
N GLN A 31 -6.80 1.51 -16.76
CA GLN A 31 -7.51 1.50 -15.49
C GLN A 31 -6.72 2.18 -14.36
N LYS A 32 -5.39 2.06 -14.34
CA LYS A 32 -4.52 2.78 -13.39
C LYS A 32 -4.65 4.28 -13.54
N GLU A 33 -4.61 4.80 -14.77
CA GLU A 33 -4.81 6.23 -15.03
C GLU A 33 -6.22 6.69 -14.65
N ARG A 34 -7.25 5.90 -14.97
CA ARG A 34 -8.64 6.22 -14.58
C ARG A 34 -8.82 6.30 -13.07
N LEU A 35 -8.26 5.36 -12.31
CA LEU A 35 -8.31 5.40 -10.85
C LEU A 35 -7.69 6.68 -10.27
N LYS A 36 -6.68 7.24 -10.93
CA LYS A 36 -6.00 8.47 -10.50
C LYS A 36 -6.68 9.75 -10.95
N THR A 37 -7.59 9.70 -11.94
CA THR A 37 -8.10 10.91 -12.62
C THR A 37 -9.63 10.97 -12.78
N GLN A 38 -10.32 9.83 -12.81
CA GLN A 38 -11.75 9.71 -13.10
C GLN A 38 -12.51 8.96 -11.99
N GLY A 39 -11.78 8.46 -10.99
CA GLY A 39 -12.34 7.68 -9.88
C GLY A 39 -12.70 6.25 -10.28
N LEU A 40 -13.48 5.61 -9.41
CA LEU A 40 -13.73 4.17 -9.45
C LEU A 40 -14.88 3.76 -10.39
N GLY A 41 -15.81 4.67 -10.70
CA GLY A 41 -17.03 4.38 -11.46
C GLY A 41 -16.79 3.73 -12.83
N PRO A 42 -15.97 4.32 -13.73
CA PRO A 42 -15.70 3.74 -15.04
C PRO A 42 -15.09 2.33 -14.96
N LEU A 43 -14.21 2.09 -13.98
CA LEU A 43 -13.59 0.79 -13.77
C LEU A 43 -14.61 -0.25 -13.29
N LEU A 44 -15.52 0.10 -12.36
CA LEU A 44 -16.56 -0.82 -11.92
C LEU A 44 -17.49 -1.21 -13.08
N ASN A 45 -17.85 -0.26 -13.95
CA ASN A 45 -18.66 -0.54 -15.14
C ASN A 45 -17.94 -1.50 -16.10
N ASP A 46 -16.65 -1.29 -16.36
CA ASP A 46 -15.85 -2.17 -17.22
C ASP A 46 -15.76 -3.60 -16.62
N LEU A 47 -15.54 -3.71 -15.31
CA LEU A 47 -15.53 -5.00 -14.62
C LEU A 47 -16.90 -5.67 -14.65
N GLN A 48 -17.97 -4.90 -14.44
CA GLN A 48 -19.34 -5.41 -14.44
C GLN A 48 -19.74 -6.00 -15.80
N ALA A 49 -19.29 -5.39 -16.89
CA ALA A 49 -19.53 -5.89 -18.25
C ALA A 49 -18.82 -7.23 -18.56
N ASN A 50 -17.77 -7.57 -17.80
CA ASN A 50 -16.94 -8.76 -18.03
C ASN A 50 -17.04 -9.78 -16.88
N LEU A 51 -18.06 -9.68 -16.01
CA LEU A 51 -18.19 -10.60 -14.88
C LEU A 51 -18.29 -12.05 -15.33
N GLU A 52 -17.56 -12.92 -14.65
CA GLU A 52 -17.70 -14.35 -14.84
C GLU A 52 -19.09 -14.83 -14.38
N PRO A 53 -19.63 -15.90 -15.00
CA PRO A 53 -20.86 -16.54 -14.57
C PRO A 53 -20.90 -16.86 -13.07
N LEU A 54 -22.09 -16.77 -12.46
CA LEU A 54 -22.26 -16.94 -11.01
C LEU A 54 -21.92 -18.35 -10.51
N ASP A 55 -21.98 -19.35 -11.38
CA ASP A 55 -21.59 -20.74 -11.11
C ASP A 55 -20.07 -20.98 -11.18
N THR A 56 -19.30 -20.02 -11.72
CA THR A 56 -17.84 -20.10 -11.75
C THR A 56 -17.30 -20.06 -10.31
N PRO A 57 -16.46 -21.01 -9.86
CA PRO A 57 -15.83 -20.97 -8.54
C PRO A 57 -15.08 -19.67 -8.29
N GLU A 58 -15.02 -19.22 -7.04
CA GLU A 58 -14.42 -17.92 -6.69
C GLU A 58 -12.93 -17.86 -7.02
N GLU A 59 -12.21 -18.98 -6.88
CA GLU A 59 -10.79 -19.10 -7.22
C GLU A 59 -10.53 -18.88 -8.72
N LEU A 60 -11.54 -19.13 -9.56
CA LEU A 60 -11.50 -19.01 -11.02
C LEU A 60 -12.23 -17.77 -11.54
N ALA A 61 -12.67 -16.87 -10.64
CA ALA A 61 -13.41 -15.66 -10.97
C ALA A 61 -12.66 -14.38 -10.55
N PRO A 62 -11.46 -14.10 -11.11
CA PRO A 62 -10.66 -12.93 -10.76
C PRO A 62 -11.36 -11.58 -11.02
N ILE A 63 -12.22 -11.46 -12.04
CA ILE A 63 -12.95 -10.22 -12.36
C ILE A 63 -14.00 -9.96 -11.29
N ARG A 64 -14.80 -10.96 -10.92
CA ARG A 64 -15.77 -10.86 -9.83
C ARG A 64 -15.10 -10.57 -8.49
N ARG A 65 -13.96 -11.20 -8.20
CA ARG A 65 -13.15 -10.90 -7.01
C ARG A 65 -12.70 -9.45 -6.98
N CYS A 66 -12.17 -8.96 -8.10
CA CYS A 66 -11.73 -7.57 -8.26
C CYS A 66 -12.91 -6.60 -8.07
N HIS A 67 -14.01 -6.81 -8.80
CA HIS A 67 -15.23 -6.00 -8.69
C HIS A 67 -15.76 -5.95 -7.25
N ARG A 68 -15.89 -7.11 -6.59
CA ARG A 68 -16.31 -7.21 -5.18
C ARG A 68 -15.35 -6.47 -4.26
N TYR A 69 -14.05 -6.66 -4.43
CA TYR A 69 -13.04 -6.04 -3.58
C TYR A 69 -13.12 -4.50 -3.63
N LEU A 70 -13.24 -3.94 -4.83
CA LEU A 70 -13.32 -2.51 -5.07
C LEU A 70 -14.66 -1.91 -4.65
N SER A 71 -15.78 -2.57 -4.99
CA SER A 71 -17.13 -2.09 -4.67
C SER A 71 -17.40 -1.98 -3.16
N HIS A 72 -16.76 -2.80 -2.33
CA HIS A 72 -16.87 -2.70 -0.87
C HIS A 72 -15.95 -1.64 -0.24
N ARG A 73 -15.08 -1.00 -1.03
CA ARG A 73 -14.01 -0.11 -0.53
C ARG A 73 -14.01 1.26 -1.21
N GLN A 74 -15.12 1.68 -1.81
CA GLN A 74 -15.20 2.91 -2.61
C GLN A 74 -14.70 4.14 -1.82
N ASP A 75 -15.08 4.24 -0.55
CA ASP A 75 -14.67 5.34 0.35
C ASP A 75 -13.16 5.36 0.66
N GLN A 76 -12.44 4.28 0.36
CA GLN A 76 -11.01 4.12 0.66
C GLN A 76 -10.12 4.22 -0.60
N LEU A 77 -10.72 4.52 -1.76
CA LEU A 77 -10.10 4.47 -3.09
C LEU A 77 -10.13 5.84 -3.81
N ASP A 78 -10.30 6.94 -3.08
CA ASP A 78 -10.15 8.31 -3.59
C ASP A 78 -8.68 8.66 -3.85
N TYR A 79 -8.09 8.06 -4.89
CA TYR A 79 -6.70 8.31 -5.28
C TYR A 79 -6.50 9.69 -5.89
N GLU A 80 -7.48 10.17 -6.67
CA GLU A 80 -7.42 11.51 -7.25
C GLU A 80 -7.35 12.58 -6.15
N GLY A 81 -8.22 12.48 -5.13
CA GLY A 81 -8.22 13.38 -4.00
C GLY A 81 -6.97 13.28 -3.13
N ALA A 82 -6.40 12.07 -2.98
CA ALA A 82 -5.13 11.88 -2.30
C ALA A 82 -3.97 12.56 -3.07
N ILE A 83 -3.85 12.33 -4.38
CA ILE A 83 -2.84 12.96 -5.24
C ILE A 83 -2.97 14.48 -5.20
N ARG A 84 -4.19 15.02 -5.29
CA ARG A 84 -4.42 16.47 -5.25
C ARG A 84 -3.97 17.12 -3.95
N ARG A 85 -3.96 16.34 -2.85
CA ARG A 85 -3.52 16.77 -1.51
C ARG A 85 -2.06 16.43 -1.23
N ASP A 86 -1.32 15.94 -2.23
CA ASP A 86 0.06 15.47 -2.09
C ASP A 86 0.21 14.36 -1.02
N LEU A 87 -0.83 13.51 -0.90
CA LEU A 87 -0.84 12.37 0.02
C LEU A 87 -0.34 11.10 -0.68
N PRO A 88 0.38 10.22 0.04
CA PRO A 88 0.86 8.97 -0.51
C PRO A 88 -0.32 8.04 -0.82
N ILE A 89 -0.33 7.48 -2.03
CA ILE A 89 -1.33 6.50 -2.48
C ILE A 89 -0.85 5.04 -2.36
N GLY A 90 0.42 4.83 -2.01
CA GLY A 90 1.06 3.52 -1.93
C GLY A 90 1.77 3.30 -0.59
N SER A 91 1.99 2.04 -0.22
CA SER A 91 2.71 1.65 0.99
C SER A 91 4.23 1.86 0.90
N GLY A 92 4.77 2.21 -0.27
CA GLY A 92 6.21 2.22 -0.53
C GLY A 92 7.02 3.12 0.41
N GLU A 93 6.49 4.29 0.78
CA GLU A 93 7.15 5.18 1.75
C GLU A 93 7.18 4.55 3.15
N ILE A 94 6.06 3.97 3.58
CA ILE A 94 5.93 3.27 4.87
C ILE A 94 6.85 2.05 4.92
N GLU A 95 6.91 1.25 3.86
CA GLU A 95 7.82 0.11 3.77
C GLU A 95 9.29 0.53 3.79
N SER A 96 9.62 1.63 3.11
CA SER A 96 10.97 2.18 3.10
C SER A 96 11.36 2.70 4.48
N ALA A 97 10.45 3.40 5.16
CA ALA A 97 10.63 3.79 6.55
C ALA A 97 10.79 2.57 7.46
N HIS A 98 9.95 1.54 7.33
CA HIS A 98 10.07 0.32 8.12
C HIS A 98 11.43 -0.37 7.92
N ARG A 99 11.89 -0.52 6.67
CA ARG A 99 13.23 -1.04 6.34
C ARG A 99 14.33 -0.18 6.96
N TYR A 100 14.24 1.14 6.80
CA TYR A 100 15.30 2.04 7.17
C TYR A 100 15.38 2.34 8.67
N VAL A 101 14.23 2.49 9.35
CA VAL A 101 14.10 2.86 10.77
C VAL A 101 14.15 1.62 11.66
N VAL A 102 13.36 0.60 11.37
CA VAL A 102 13.25 -0.60 12.22
C VAL A 102 14.30 -1.63 11.83
N GLN A 103 14.22 -2.16 10.61
CA GLN A 103 14.96 -3.36 10.23
C GLN A 103 16.48 -3.16 10.29
N LYS A 104 16.96 -2.00 9.84
CA LYS A 104 18.41 -1.68 9.82
C LYS A 104 19.10 -1.80 11.18
N ARG A 105 18.36 -1.79 12.31
CA ARG A 105 18.93 -1.97 13.65
C ARG A 105 18.37 -3.16 14.41
N LEU A 106 17.06 -3.40 14.30
CA LEU A 106 16.38 -4.42 15.09
C LEU A 106 16.37 -5.80 14.41
N LYS A 107 16.53 -5.86 13.07
CA LYS A 107 16.47 -7.11 12.28
C LYS A 107 17.85 -7.47 11.71
N LEU A 108 18.85 -7.56 12.58
CA LEU A 108 20.21 -7.96 12.21
C LEU A 108 20.49 -9.42 12.65
N PRO A 109 21.36 -10.16 11.93
CA PRO A 109 21.76 -11.50 12.34
C PRO A 109 22.32 -11.53 13.77
N GLY A 110 21.92 -12.53 14.56
CA GLY A 110 22.36 -12.68 15.95
C GLY A 110 21.78 -11.67 16.94
N SER A 111 20.88 -10.78 16.51
CA SER A 111 20.20 -9.85 17.42
C SER A 111 18.95 -10.47 18.03
N TRP A 112 18.82 -10.29 19.35
CA TRP A 112 17.64 -10.68 20.11
C TRP A 112 17.22 -9.49 20.97
N TRP A 113 15.92 -9.26 21.05
CA TRP A 113 15.35 -8.13 21.78
C TRP A 113 14.19 -8.63 22.63
N THR A 114 14.09 -8.13 23.87
CA THR A 114 12.81 -8.13 24.56
C THR A 114 11.94 -7.00 23.99
N PRO A 115 10.60 -7.09 24.05
CA PRO A 115 9.71 -6.04 23.54
C PRO A 115 10.04 -4.65 24.10
N GLU A 116 10.33 -4.58 25.41
CA GLU A 116 10.62 -3.33 26.11
C GLU A 116 11.91 -2.68 25.58
N ASN A 117 12.97 -3.48 25.37
CA ASN A 117 14.23 -2.97 24.84
C ASN A 117 14.14 -2.61 23.35
N ALA A 118 13.33 -3.33 22.58
CA ALA A 118 13.05 -3.01 21.18
C ALA A 118 12.34 -1.65 21.05
N GLU A 119 11.35 -1.39 21.91
CA GLU A 119 10.62 -0.13 21.95
C GLU A 119 11.54 1.06 22.25
N HIS A 120 12.36 0.97 23.30
CA HIS A 120 13.33 2.02 23.62
C HIS A 120 14.32 2.27 22.48
N MET A 121 14.84 1.19 21.87
CA MET A 121 15.75 1.32 20.72
C MET A 121 15.06 1.98 19.53
N LEU A 122 13.80 1.66 19.27
CA LEU A 122 13.01 2.28 18.20
C LEU A 122 12.79 3.78 18.47
N ALA A 123 12.46 4.16 19.70
CA ALA A 123 12.30 5.56 20.10
C ALA A 123 13.59 6.37 19.86
N LEU A 124 14.74 5.83 20.25
CA LEU A 124 16.05 6.45 19.99
C LEU A 124 16.34 6.61 18.49
N ARG A 125 15.94 5.62 17.69
CA ARG A 125 16.10 5.64 16.23
C ARG A 125 15.25 6.73 15.60
N VAL A 126 13.98 6.85 16.01
CA VAL A 126 13.07 7.91 15.55
C VAL A 126 13.59 9.29 15.93
N SER A 127 13.94 9.49 17.21
CA SER A 127 14.50 10.76 17.70
C SER A 127 15.74 11.18 16.89
N ARG A 128 16.65 10.23 16.62
CA ARG A 128 17.84 10.51 15.80
C ARG A 128 17.49 10.92 14.38
N LEU A 129 16.50 10.29 13.76
CA LEU A 129 16.09 10.60 12.38
C LEU A 129 15.34 11.92 12.26
N ASN A 130 14.61 12.30 13.30
CA ASN A 130 13.93 13.60 13.40
C ASN A 130 14.89 14.75 13.74
N GLY A 131 16.19 14.48 13.93
CA GLY A 131 17.16 15.50 14.34
C GLY A 131 17.08 15.90 15.82
N GLU A 132 16.31 15.18 16.62
CA GLU A 132 16.06 15.48 18.04
C GLU A 132 17.18 14.95 18.95
N TRP A 133 18.20 14.30 18.40
CA TRP A 133 19.26 13.64 19.15
C TRP A 133 19.90 14.56 20.19
N HIS A 134 20.28 15.77 19.79
CA HIS A 134 20.90 16.75 20.69
C HIS A 134 19.94 17.18 21.82
N SER A 135 18.67 17.40 21.49
CA SER A 135 17.65 17.77 22.49
C SER A 135 17.41 16.64 23.49
N TYR A 136 17.32 15.39 23.00
CA TYR A 136 17.12 14.21 23.84
C TYR A 136 18.23 14.08 24.91
N TRP A 137 19.50 14.25 24.51
CA TRP A 137 20.61 14.19 25.44
C TRP A 137 20.67 15.41 26.37
N ALA A 138 20.38 16.61 25.87
CA ALA A 138 20.37 17.82 26.69
C ALA A 138 19.39 17.75 27.88
N THR A 139 18.22 17.14 27.69
CA THR A 139 17.21 16.97 28.76
C THR A 139 17.65 15.99 29.85
N ASN A 140 18.45 14.98 29.50
CA ASN A 140 18.89 13.94 30.45
C ASN A 140 20.10 14.34 31.31
N TYR A 141 20.82 15.42 30.95
CA TYR A 141 21.89 15.97 31.78
C TYR A 141 21.41 16.98 32.83
N LEU A 142 20.13 17.40 32.80
CA LEU A 142 19.58 18.38 33.73
C LEU A 142 19.04 17.78 35.06
N TYR A 143 19.00 16.46 35.19
CA TYR A 143 18.57 15.75 36.41
C TYR A 143 19.69 14.97 37.10
N ALA A 144 20.96 15.19 36.71
CA ALA A 144 22.13 14.48 37.22
C ALA A 144 23.07 15.36 38.08
N THR A 145 22.53 16.39 38.74
CA THR A 145 23.25 17.20 39.75
C THR A 145 22.65 17.01 41.13
#